data_AF-A1TBH6-F1
#
_entry.id   AF-A1TBH6-F1
#
_cell.length_a   1.000
_cell.length_b   1.000
_cell.length_c   1.000
_cell.angle_alpha   90.00
_cell.angle_beta   90.00
_cell.angle_gamma   90.00
#
_symmetry.space_group_name_H-M   'P 1'
#
loop_
_entity.id
_entity.type
_entity.pdbx_description
1 polymer ?
#
loop_
_entity_poly.entity_id
_entity_poly.type
_entity_poly.pdbx_seq_one_letter_code
_entity_poly.pdbx_strand_id
1 'polypeptide(L)' 'MSEGASGRRRNWRYREKRLNTSVLAKRVSREDHDLVVAYARSLNTTVAELLDPAVTELITRASAYMARVTVDSSELGDHE' A
#
# COMPACT_ATOMS: atom_id res chain seq x y z
N MET A 1 9.59 50.88 0.98
CA MET A 1 8.41 50.44 1.75
C MET A 1 7.94 49.13 1.14
N SER A 2 8.22 48.02 1.81
CA SER A 2 7.94 46.64 1.39
C SER A 2 6.59 46.21 1.95
N GLU A 3 5.76 45.50 1.16
CA GLU A 3 4.64 44.61 1.58
C GLU A 3 3.85 44.24 0.31
N GLY A 4 3.54 43.02 -0.08
CA GLY A 4 3.82 41.68 0.42
C GLY A 4 3.31 40.72 -0.66
N ALA A 5 4.22 40.06 -1.38
CA ALA A 5 3.87 38.96 -2.27
C ALA A 5 3.43 37.76 -1.43
N SER A 6 2.19 37.29 -1.55
CA SER A 6 1.81 35.86 -1.53
C SER A 6 0.30 35.65 -1.38
N GLY A 7 -0.46 36.04 -2.41
CA GLY A 7 -1.76 35.41 -2.64
C GLY A 7 -1.54 33.94 -2.97
N ARG A 8 -1.51 33.08 -1.95
CA ARG A 8 -1.28 31.63 -2.04
C ARG A 8 -2.15 31.05 -3.15
N ARG A 9 -1.55 30.74 -4.30
CA ARG A 9 -2.21 30.05 -5.41
C ARG A 9 -2.86 28.81 -4.81
N ARG A 10 -4.20 28.76 -4.78
CA ARG A 10 -4.96 27.59 -4.34
C ARG A 10 -4.46 26.41 -5.16
N ASN A 11 -3.60 25.60 -4.55
CA ASN A 11 -2.91 24.51 -5.22
C ASN A 11 -3.92 23.38 -5.41
N TRP A 12 -4.61 23.40 -6.54
CA TRP A 12 -5.66 22.45 -6.90
C TRP A 12 -5.19 20.99 -6.82
N ARG A 13 -3.89 20.74 -6.96
CA ARG A 13 -3.27 19.41 -6.82
C ARG A 13 -3.45 18.78 -5.43
N TYR A 14 -3.60 19.58 -4.37
CA TYR A 14 -3.86 19.04 -3.02
C TYR A 14 -5.31 18.61 -2.79
N ARG A 15 -6.25 19.03 -3.67
CA ARG A 15 -7.65 18.57 -3.65
C ARG A 15 -7.91 17.42 -4.61
N GLU A 16 -6.93 17.09 -5.46
CA GLU A 16 -7.00 15.92 -6.33
C GLU A 16 -6.82 14.69 -5.43
N LYS A 17 -7.94 14.14 -4.97
CA LYS A 17 -8.03 12.84 -4.30
C LYS A 17 -7.76 11.77 -5.35
N ARG A 18 -6.54 11.74 -5.90
CA ARG A 18 -6.07 10.61 -6.68
C ARG A 18 -6.25 9.42 -5.74
N LEU A 19 -7.03 8.43 -6.16
CA LEU A 19 -7.02 7.12 -5.53
C LEU A 19 -5.55 6.69 -5.53
N ASN A 20 -4.87 6.92 -4.41
CA ASN A 20 -3.48 6.59 -4.26
C ASN A 20 -3.45 5.08 -4.02
N THR A 21 -3.70 4.33 -5.09
CA THR A 21 -3.63 2.88 -5.07
C THR A 21 -2.16 2.53 -4.95
N SER A 22 -1.69 2.40 -3.72
CA SER A 22 -0.38 1.84 -3.42
C SER A 22 -0.31 0.44 -4.01
N VAL A 23 0.77 0.16 -4.75
CA VAL A 23 0.97 -1.14 -5.41
C VAL A 23 1.99 -1.96 -4.63
N LEU A 24 1.63 -3.20 -4.31
CA LEU A 24 2.58 -4.22 -3.85
C LEU A 24 3.05 -5.01 -5.07
N ALA A 25 4.36 -4.97 -5.34
CA ALA A 25 4.96 -5.64 -6.50
C ALA A 25 6.22 -6.42 -6.08
N LYS A 26 6.42 -7.57 -6.72
CA LYS A 26 7.61 -8.41 -6.56
C LYS A 26 8.30 -8.57 -7.93
N ARG A 27 9.62 -8.39 -7.96
CA ARG A 27 10.42 -8.74 -9.14
C ARG A 27 10.57 -10.25 -9.22
N VAL A 28 10.34 -10.80 -10.41
CA VAL A 28 10.48 -12.23 -10.72
C VAL A 28 11.28 -12.38 -12.01
N SER A 29 11.75 -13.60 -12.31
CA SER A 29 12.36 -13.87 -13.60
C SER A 29 11.31 -13.71 -14.72
N ARG A 30 11.77 -13.53 -15.96
CA ARG A 30 10.86 -13.44 -17.10
C ARG A 30 10.13 -14.76 -17.35
N GLU A 31 10.81 -15.88 -17.14
CA GLU A 31 10.23 -17.22 -17.27
C GLU A 31 9.08 -17.43 -16.27
N ASP A 32 9.30 -17.10 -14.99
CA ASP A 32 8.26 -17.19 -13.97
C ASP A 32 7.07 -16.28 -14.27
N HIS A 33 7.34 -15.06 -14.74
CA HIS A 33 6.29 -14.13 -15.13
C HIS A 33 5.42 -14.70 -16.24
N ASP A 34 6.04 -15.21 -17.30
CA ASP A 34 5.31 -15.73 -18.47
C ASP A 34 4.53 -17.01 -18.10
N LEU A 35 5.09 -17.85 -17.22
CA LEU A 35 4.40 -19.03 -16.67
C LEU A 35 3.15 -18.63 -15.88
N VAL A 36 3.27 -17.68 -14.94
CA VAL A 36 2.15 -17.24 -14.10
C VAL A 36 1.06 -16.57 -14.93
N VAL A 37 1.44 -15.78 -15.94
CA VAL A 37 0.48 -15.17 -16.87
C VAL A 37 -0.25 -16.23 -17.70
N ALA A 38 0.46 -17.24 -18.20
CA ALA A 38 -0.16 -18.34 -18.95
C ALA A 38 -1.13 -19.14 -18.06
N TYR A 39 -0.76 -19.40 -16.81
CA TYR A 39 -1.62 -20.07 -15.84
C TYR A 39 -2.90 -19.28 -15.57
N ALA A 40 -2.80 -17.98 -15.27
CA ALA A 40 -3.98 -17.12 -15.06
C ALA A 40 -4.94 -17.12 -16.26
N ARG A 41 -4.38 -17.04 -17.48
CA ARG A 41 -5.17 -17.12 -18.72
C ARG A 41 -5.90 -18.45 -18.87
N SER A 42 -5.27 -19.57 -18.51
CA SER A 42 -5.91 -20.90 -18.58
C SER A 42 -7.13 -21.03 -17.66
N LEU A 43 -7.20 -20.24 -16.60
CA LEU A 43 -8.29 -20.20 -15.64
C LEU A 43 -9.32 -19.09 -15.94
N ASN A 44 -9.17 -18.35 -17.05
CA ASN A 44 -9.98 -17.17 -17.38
C ASN A 44 -10.01 -16.10 -16.26
N THR A 45 -8.88 -15.91 -15.58
CA THR A 45 -8.71 -14.93 -14.48
C THR A 45 -7.45 -14.09 -14.69
N THR A 46 -7.23 -13.10 -13.83
CA THR A 46 -6.05 -12.25 -13.85
C THR A 46 -5.03 -12.69 -12.79
N VAL A 47 -3.75 -12.36 -12.99
CA VAL A 47 -2.70 -12.58 -11.98
C VAL A 47 -3.03 -11.84 -10.68
N ALA A 48 -3.67 -10.67 -10.76
CA ALA A 48 -4.08 -9.91 -9.59
C ALA A 48 -5.12 -10.68 -8.74
N GLU A 49 -6.13 -11.26 -9.37
CA GLU A 49 -7.15 -12.09 -8.69
C GLU A 49 -6.54 -13.34 -8.05
N LEU A 50 -5.55 -13.97 -8.70
CA LEU A 50 -4.82 -15.10 -8.12
C LEU A 50 -3.98 -14.70 -6.89
N LEU A 51 -3.43 -13.50 -6.87
CA LEU A 51 -2.60 -13.00 -5.77
C LEU A 51 -3.41 -12.41 -4.61
N ASP A 52 -4.64 -11.97 -4.87
CA ASP A 52 -5.53 -11.31 -3.90
C ASP A 52 -5.66 -12.04 -2.55
N PRO A 53 -5.91 -13.36 -2.47
CA PRO A 53 -6.02 -14.04 -1.18
C PRO A 53 -4.70 -14.02 -0.40
N ALA A 54 -3.56 -14.23 -1.07
CA ALA A 54 -2.25 -14.21 -0.43
C ALA A 54 -1.87 -12.81 0.06
N VAL A 55 -2.21 -11.77 -0.72
CA VAL A 55 -1.99 -10.37 -0.33
C VAL A 55 -2.88 -9.99 0.85
N THR A 56 -4.14 -10.40 0.84
CA THR A 56 -5.08 -10.17 1.95
C THR A 56 -4.61 -10.83 3.25
N GLU A 57 -4.11 -12.07 3.16
CA GLU A 57 -3.53 -12.76 4.31
C GLU A 57 -2.29 -12.03 4.84
N LEU A 58 -1.41 -11.56 3.95
CA LEU A 58 -0.22 -10.78 4.34
C LEU A 58 -0.62 -9.49 5.07
N ILE A 59 -1.60 -8.76 4.56
CA ILE A 59 -2.12 -7.53 5.19
C ILE A 59 -2.71 -7.84 6.57
N THR A 60 -3.45 -8.94 6.70
CA THR A 60 -4.04 -9.37 7.97
C THR A 60 -2.96 -9.66 9.01
N ARG A 61 -1.93 -10.42 8.63
CA ARG A 61 -0.79 -10.74 9.51
C ARG A 61 -0.02 -9.49 9.90
N ALA A 62 0.25 -8.59 8.95
CA ALA A 62 0.94 -7.33 9.20
C ALA A 62 0.15 -6.44 10.18
N SER A 63 -1.17 -6.34 10.00
CA SER A 63 -2.04 -5.55 10.86
C SER A 63 -2.09 -6.10 12.29
N ALA A 64 -2.21 -7.43 12.45
CA ALA A 64 -2.20 -8.08 13.75
C ALA A 64 -0.86 -7.90 14.49
N TYR A 65 0.26 -7.97 13.76
CA TYR A 65 1.58 -7.72 14.32
C TYR A 65 1.71 -6.27 14.79
N MET A 66 1.33 -5.31 13.96
CA MET A 66 1.41 -3.88 14.32
C MET A 66 0.52 -3.54 15.51
N ALA A 67 -0.68 -4.12 15.61
CA ALA A 67 -1.56 -3.94 16.76
C ALA A 67 -0.90 -4.41 18.08
N ARG A 68 -0.13 -5.51 18.05
CA ARG A 68 0.61 -6.00 19.22
C ARG A 68 1.77 -5.06 19.59
N VAL A 69 2.56 -4.66 18.60
CA VAL A 69 3.71 -3.76 18.81
C VAL A 69 3.27 -2.41 19.38
N THR A 70 2.13 -1.87 18.94
CA THR A 70 1.59 -0.62 19.49
C THR A 70 1.14 -0.76 20.94
N VAL A 71 0.58 -1.91 21.33
CA VAL A 71 0.10 -2.16 22.70
C VAL A 71 1.28 -2.35 23.65
N ASP A 72 2.30 -3.12 23.26
CA ASP A 72 3.54 -3.28 24.06
C ASP A 72 4.27 -1.94 24.26
N SER A 73 4.20 -1.03 23.29
CA SER A 73 4.82 0.29 23.39
C SER A 73 4.05 1.25 24.33
N SER A 74 2.75 1.02 24.53
CA SER A 74 1.93 1.80 25.47
C SER A 74 2.02 1.31 26.92
N GLU A 75 2.37 0.05 27.17
CA GLU A 75 2.53 -0.50 28.53
C GLU A 75 3.89 -0.14 29.18
N LEU A 76 4.85 0.38 28.42
CA LEU A 76 6.14 0.87 28.93
C LEU A 76 6.15 2.36 29.31
N GLY A 77 4.99 3.04 29.20
CA GLY A 77 4.85 4.47 29.48
C GLY A 77 4.38 4.83 30.90
N ASP A 78 3.95 3.86 31.70
CA ASP A 78 3.35 4.11 33.02
C ASP A 78 4.29 3.63 34.16
N HIS A 79 5.45 4.27 34.27
CA HIS A 79 6.22 4.29 35.52
C HIS A 79 6.84 5.68 35.69
N GLU A 80 6.07 6.59 36.30
CA GLU A 80 6.58 7.79 37.00
C GLU A 80 7.38 7.40 38.26
#